data_AF-A0AAP4X6T4-F1
#
_entry.id   AF-A0AAP4X6T4-F1
#
_cell.length_a   1.000
_cell.length_b   1.000
_cell.length_c   1.000
_cell.angle_alpha   90.00
_cell.angle_beta   90.00
_cell.angle_gamma   90.00
#
_symmetry.space_group_name_H-M   'P 1'
#
loop_
_entity.id
_entity.type
_entity.pdbx_description
1 polymer ?
#
loop_
_entity_poly.entity_id
_entity_poly.type
_entity_poly.pdbx_seq_one_letter_code
_entity_poly.pdbx_strand_id
1 'polypeptide(L)'
;MEMYAQLIVKTETSVWQQIKEIVEDTAELETSSLKSGFGQLYIMGSSDLPDDIDEMLQAISKVTQNPVLVWLDGDEEPEPELISLVAGNINRNTLSSSYFEYLEEADEDELDSHDRSALRLGARGYFEKHYQDWIAPYTGQFNDADFKEKLEDVVDMC
;
A
#
# COMPACT_ATOMS: atom_id res chain seq x y z
N MET A 1 -11.86 8.74 12.48
CA MET A 1 -11.24 7.92 11.45
C MET A 1 -9.93 7.37 11.97
N GLU A 2 -9.93 6.07 12.20
CA GLU A 2 -8.73 5.29 12.46
C GLU A 2 -8.16 4.81 11.12
N MET A 3 -6.85 4.91 10.98
CA MET A 3 -6.14 4.47 9.79
C MET A 3 -5.25 3.29 10.15
N TYR A 4 -5.17 2.33 9.24
CA TYR A 4 -4.42 1.10 9.40
C TYR A 4 -3.42 0.96 8.27
N ALA A 5 -2.16 0.68 8.61
CA ALA A 5 -1.11 0.47 7.61
C ALA A 5 -0.43 -0.87 7.82
N GLN A 6 -0.24 -1.61 6.73
CA GLN A 6 0.59 -2.79 6.69
C GLN A 6 1.83 -2.52 5.85
N LEU A 7 2.99 -2.56 6.51
CA LEU A 7 4.28 -2.24 5.90
C LEU A 7 5.04 -3.52 5.61
N ILE A 8 5.73 -3.54 4.47
CA ILE A 8 6.68 -4.59 4.08
C ILE A 8 8.02 -3.93 3.80
N VAL A 9 9.06 -4.43 4.48
CA VAL A 9 10.43 -4.00 4.27
C VAL A 9 11.36 -5.19 4.20
N LYS A 10 12.18 -5.26 3.14
CA LYS A 10 13.31 -6.16 3.09
C LYS A 10 14.38 -5.66 4.03
N THR A 11 14.77 -6.50 4.98
CA THR A 11 15.62 -6.07 6.09
C THR A 11 16.40 -7.22 6.71
N GLU A 12 17.51 -6.88 7.33
CA GLU A 12 18.31 -7.81 8.13
C GLU A 12 17.87 -7.77 9.59
N THR A 13 18.07 -8.88 10.31
CA THR A 13 17.77 -8.95 11.75
C THR A 13 18.52 -7.91 12.58
N SER A 14 19.70 -7.49 12.12
CA SER A 14 20.57 -6.50 12.79
C SER A 14 19.94 -5.12 12.92
N VAL A 15 19.08 -4.72 11.96
CA VAL A 15 18.46 -3.39 11.92
C VAL A 15 16.96 -3.42 12.23
N TRP A 16 16.40 -4.60 12.49
CA TRP A 16 14.96 -4.78 12.70
C TRP A 16 14.42 -3.98 13.88
N GLN A 17 15.14 -3.96 15.00
CA GLN A 17 14.73 -3.20 16.19
C GLN A 17 14.68 -1.69 15.91
N GLN A 18 15.62 -1.18 15.11
CA GLN A 18 15.64 0.24 14.72
C GLN A 18 14.45 0.60 13.82
N ILE A 19 14.00 -0.30 12.95
CA ILE A 19 12.81 -0.07 12.11
C ILE A 19 11.56 0.02 12.99
N LYS A 20 11.43 -0.85 13.99
CA LYS A 20 10.32 -0.80 14.94
C LYS A 20 10.28 0.53 15.71
N GLU A 21 11.44 0.99 16.18
CA GLU A 21 11.56 2.27 16.89
C GLU A 21 11.12 3.45 15.99
N ILE A 22 11.52 3.47 14.72
CA ILE A 22 11.06 4.48 13.75
C ILE A 22 9.53 4.48 13.60
N VAL A 23 8.92 3.29 13.56
CA VAL A 23 7.46 3.17 13.49
C VAL A 23 6.80 3.65 14.77
N GLU A 24 7.27 3.19 15.92
CA GLU A 24 6.72 3.54 17.25
C GLU A 24 6.86 5.03 17.59
N ASP A 25 7.80 5.75 16.95
CA ASP A 25 7.95 7.21 17.06
C ASP A 25 6.83 7.98 16.33
N THR A 26 6.11 7.35 15.40
CA THR A 26 5.11 8.00 14.53
C THR A 26 3.70 7.45 14.72
N ALA A 27 3.54 6.16 15.02
CA ALA A 27 2.24 5.51 15.11
C ALA A 27 2.26 4.29 16.04
N GLU A 28 1.08 3.75 16.37
CA GLU A 28 0.95 2.59 17.25
C GLU A 28 1.28 1.30 16.51
N LEU A 29 2.28 0.56 16.99
CA LEU A 29 2.66 -0.73 16.44
C LEU A 29 1.82 -1.87 17.06
N GLU A 30 0.82 -2.34 16.32
CA GLU A 30 -0.06 -3.44 16.75
C GLU A 30 0.68 -4.78 16.82
N THR A 31 1.36 -5.13 15.72
CA THR A 31 2.12 -6.36 15.64
C THR A 31 3.21 -6.27 14.59
N SER A 32 4.22 -7.11 14.73
CA SER A 32 5.34 -7.16 13.81
C SER A 32 5.90 -8.57 13.70
N SER A 33 6.41 -8.91 12.53
CA SER A 33 7.11 -10.17 12.30
C SER A 33 8.31 -9.97 11.39
N LEU A 34 9.37 -10.74 11.63
CA LEU A 34 10.53 -10.81 10.75
C LEU A 34 10.69 -12.25 10.29
N LYS A 35 10.48 -12.51 9.01
CA LYS A 35 10.59 -13.84 8.43
C LYS A 35 11.32 -13.80 7.11
N SER A 36 12.33 -14.65 6.96
CA SER A 36 13.09 -14.82 5.71
C SER A 36 13.67 -13.51 5.14
N GLY A 37 14.07 -12.56 6.00
CA GLY A 37 14.61 -11.26 5.57
C GLY A 37 13.55 -10.21 5.19
N PHE A 38 12.28 -10.46 5.53
CA PHE A 38 11.19 -9.52 5.35
C PHE A 38 10.55 -9.20 6.70
N GLY A 39 10.58 -7.91 7.03
CA GLY A 39 9.83 -7.34 8.12
C GLY A 39 8.44 -6.96 7.67
N GLN A 40 7.43 -7.42 8.41
CA GLN A 40 6.05 -6.96 8.29
C GLN A 40 5.67 -6.24 9.57
N LEU A 41 5.13 -5.03 9.45
CA LEU A 41 4.60 -4.25 10.57
C LEU A 41 3.14 -3.90 10.28
N TYR A 42 2.31 -4.00 11.30
CA TYR A 42 0.92 -3.58 11.27
C TYR A 42 0.78 -2.42 12.23
N ILE A 43 0.30 -1.30 11.72
CA ILE A 43 0.31 -0.01 12.39
C ILE A 43 -1.11 0.52 12.43
N MET A 44 -1.47 1.13 13.55
CA MET A 44 -2.68 1.91 13.72
C MET A 44 -2.31 3.38 13.96
N GLY A 45 -3.04 4.29 13.34
CA GLY A 45 -2.82 5.73 13.45
C GLY A 45 -4.10 6.55 13.35
N SER A 46 -3.94 7.85 13.56
CA SER A 46 -5.03 8.83 13.37
C SER A 46 -5.21 9.18 11.88
N SER A 47 -6.05 10.16 11.60
CA SER A 47 -6.22 10.75 10.26
C SER A 47 -4.93 11.32 9.65
N ASP A 48 -3.90 11.59 10.46
CA ASP A 48 -2.63 12.16 10.01
C ASP A 48 -1.62 11.08 9.57
N LEU A 49 -1.95 9.79 9.77
CA LEU A 49 -1.11 8.66 9.38
C LEU A 49 -0.61 8.69 7.91
N PRO A 50 -1.39 9.15 6.90
CA PRO A 50 -0.89 9.26 5.55
C PRO A 50 0.32 10.19 5.41
N ASP A 51 0.40 11.27 6.18
CA ASP A 51 1.52 12.21 6.19
C ASP A 51 2.71 11.61 6.97
N ASP A 52 2.43 10.99 8.12
CA ASP A 52 3.44 10.34 8.96
C ASP A 52 4.15 9.17 8.24
N ILE A 53 3.43 8.45 7.37
CA ILE A 53 3.98 7.38 6.56
C ILE A 53 5.11 7.90 5.66
N ASP A 54 5.00 9.08 5.07
CA ASP A 54 6.06 9.59 4.19
C ASP A 54 7.38 9.80 4.95
N GLU A 55 7.29 10.39 6.15
CA GLU A 55 8.45 10.59 7.02
C GLU A 55 9.02 9.25 7.51
N MET A 56 8.15 8.33 7.91
CA MET A 56 8.49 6.98 8.36
C MET A 56 9.21 6.18 7.26
N LEU A 57 8.70 6.18 6.02
CA LEU A 57 9.33 5.50 4.89
C LEU A 57 10.72 6.06 4.60
N GLN A 58 10.86 7.38 4.61
CA GLN A 58 12.16 8.02 4.44
C GLN A 58 13.14 7.63 5.54
N ALA A 59 12.71 7.57 6.80
CA ALA A 59 13.54 7.14 7.92
C ALA A 59 13.96 5.66 7.79
N ILE A 60 13.02 4.76 7.48
CA ILE A 60 13.29 3.33 7.27
C ILE A 60 14.27 3.12 6.12
N SER A 61 14.10 3.82 5.00
CA SER A 61 14.98 3.67 3.83
C SER A 61 16.43 4.07 4.09
N LYS A 62 16.69 4.99 5.03
CA LYS A 62 18.05 5.38 5.43
C LYS A 62 18.78 4.25 6.17
N VAL A 63 18.02 3.38 6.86
CA VAL A 63 18.57 2.26 7.63
C VAL A 63 18.69 1.00 6.76
N THR A 64 17.71 0.72 5.90
CA THR A 64 17.67 -0.52 5.11
C THR A 64 18.28 -0.39 3.73
N GLN A 65 18.26 0.81 3.14
CA GLN A 65 18.55 1.06 1.72
C GLN A 65 17.72 0.21 0.74
N ASN A 66 16.64 -0.39 1.22
CA ASN A 66 15.72 -1.19 0.41
C ASN A 66 14.42 -0.41 0.16
N PRO A 67 13.66 -0.78 -0.88
CA PRO A 67 12.30 -0.30 -1.04
C PRO A 67 11.45 -0.50 0.21
N VAL A 68 10.41 0.28 0.40
CA VAL A 68 9.41 0.00 1.44
C VAL A 68 8.05 0.09 0.79
N LEU A 69 7.20 -0.89 1.07
CA LEU A 69 5.84 -0.96 0.54
C LEU A 69 4.85 -0.84 1.69
N VAL A 70 3.77 -0.09 1.47
CA VAL A 70 2.69 0.10 2.45
C VAL A 70 1.35 -0.12 1.77
N TRP A 71 0.50 -0.90 2.42
CA TRP A 71 -0.94 -0.89 2.18
C TRP A 71 -1.57 -0.07 3.30
N LEU A 72 -2.13 1.08 2.97
CA LEU A 72 -2.84 1.96 3.89
C LEU A 72 -4.34 1.82 3.66
N ASP A 73 -5.13 1.76 4.73
CA ASP A 73 -6.59 1.59 4.68
C ASP A 73 -7.25 2.31 5.87
N GLY A 74 -8.55 2.60 5.78
CA GLY A 74 -9.32 3.35 6.78
C GLY A 74 -10.59 2.63 7.21
N ASP A 75 -11.10 2.97 8.40
CA ASP A 75 -12.31 2.35 8.96
C ASP A 75 -13.64 2.87 8.37
N GLU A 76 -13.66 4.13 7.92
CA GLU A 76 -14.88 4.81 7.45
C GLU A 76 -14.97 4.96 5.93
N GLU A 77 -13.83 4.88 5.20
CA GLU A 77 -13.76 4.97 3.74
C GLU A 77 -12.70 3.98 3.21
N PRO A 78 -13.10 2.77 2.75
CA PRO A 78 -12.17 1.71 2.33
C PRO A 78 -11.65 1.99 0.91
N GLU A 79 -10.95 3.10 0.73
CA GLU A 79 -10.19 3.39 -0.49
C GLU A 79 -8.69 3.17 -0.22
N PRO A 80 -8.24 1.91 -0.15
CA PRO A 80 -6.88 1.64 0.26
C PRO A 80 -5.87 2.24 -0.70
N GLU A 81 -4.75 2.69 -0.15
CA GLU A 81 -3.65 3.30 -0.88
C GLU A 81 -2.43 2.36 -0.88
N LEU A 82 -1.94 2.07 -2.08
CA LEU A 82 -0.66 1.39 -2.31
C LEU A 82 0.46 2.42 -2.34
N ILE A 83 1.27 2.46 -1.30
CA ILE A 83 2.40 3.40 -1.18
C ILE A 83 3.71 2.63 -1.34
N SER A 84 4.65 3.19 -2.09
CA SER A 84 5.98 2.63 -2.26
C SER A 84 7.06 3.70 -2.22
N LEU A 85 8.16 3.44 -1.52
CA LEU A 85 9.38 4.23 -1.60
C LEU A 85 10.44 3.47 -2.38
N VAL A 86 10.75 3.91 -3.60
CA VAL A 86 11.73 3.28 -4.50
C VAL A 86 12.74 4.31 -4.97
N ALA A 87 14.03 4.07 -4.69
CA ALA A 87 15.12 4.97 -5.04
C ALA A 87 14.90 6.43 -4.59
N GLY A 88 14.28 6.63 -3.42
CA GLY A 88 13.99 7.94 -2.84
C GLY A 88 12.70 8.61 -3.35
N ASN A 89 11.96 7.98 -4.25
CA ASN A 89 10.69 8.49 -4.74
C ASN A 89 9.53 7.75 -4.08
N ILE A 90 8.60 8.52 -3.49
CA ILE A 90 7.34 8.00 -2.96
C ILE A 90 6.33 7.98 -4.10
N ASN A 91 5.73 6.81 -4.35
CA ASN A 91 4.65 6.63 -5.32
C ASN A 91 3.42 6.12 -4.58
N ARG A 92 2.26 6.63 -4.97
CA ARG A 92 0.97 6.41 -4.33
C ARG A 92 -0.06 6.02 -5.38
N ASN A 93 -0.85 4.99 -5.12
CA ASN A 93 -1.97 4.58 -5.97
C ASN A 93 -3.16 4.20 -5.09
N THR A 94 -4.25 4.96 -5.19
CA THR A 94 -5.50 4.66 -4.51
C THR A 94 -6.28 3.60 -5.30
N LEU A 95 -6.80 2.59 -4.60
CA LEU A 95 -7.71 1.59 -5.14
C LEU A 95 -9.13 1.97 -4.70
N SER A 96 -9.75 2.88 -5.45
CA SER A 96 -11.09 3.41 -5.13
C SER A 96 -12.15 2.65 -5.92
N SER A 97 -13.14 2.06 -5.25
CA SER A 97 -14.33 1.50 -5.90
C SER A 97 -15.20 2.60 -6.51
N SER A 98 -15.28 3.76 -5.84
CA SER A 98 -15.95 4.97 -6.33
C SER A 98 -15.44 5.41 -7.72
N TYR A 99 -14.18 5.11 -8.05
CA TYR A 99 -13.66 5.34 -9.39
C TYR A 99 -14.41 4.53 -10.45
N PHE A 100 -14.69 3.25 -10.19
CA PHE A 100 -15.44 2.41 -11.14
C PHE A 100 -16.92 2.76 -11.19
N GLU A 101 -17.53 3.15 -10.08
CA GLU A 101 -18.88 3.73 -10.07
C GLU A 101 -18.95 4.96 -11.00
N TYR A 102 -18.00 5.88 -10.89
CA TYR A 102 -17.88 7.03 -11.78
C TYR A 102 -17.73 6.61 -13.25
N LEU A 103 -16.85 5.66 -13.54
CA LEU A 103 -16.57 5.22 -14.91
C LEU A 103 -17.80 4.59 -15.59
N GLU A 104 -18.66 3.90 -14.83
CA GLU A 104 -19.89 3.30 -15.36
C GLU A 104 -21.01 4.32 -15.61
N GLU A 105 -21.02 5.43 -14.85
CA GLU A 105 -22.02 6.49 -14.97
C GLU A 105 -21.65 7.58 -15.99
N ALA A 106 -20.36 7.72 -16.32
CA ALA A 106 -19.84 8.78 -17.18
C ALA A 106 -20.17 8.57 -18.68
N ASP A 107 -20.41 9.68 -19.38
CA ASP A 107 -20.58 9.68 -20.84
C ASP A 107 -19.22 9.51 -21.56
N GLU A 108 -19.21 8.89 -22.75
CA GLU A 108 -17.96 8.49 -23.46
C GLU A 108 -17.03 9.68 -23.82
N ASP A 109 -17.58 10.88 -23.95
CA ASP A 109 -16.85 12.11 -24.23
C ASP A 109 -16.24 12.78 -22.99
N GLU A 110 -16.66 12.37 -21.78
CA GLU A 110 -16.07 12.79 -20.51
C GLU A 110 -14.83 11.94 -20.16
N LEU A 111 -14.77 10.71 -20.67
CA LEU A 111 -13.72 9.75 -20.39
C LEU A 111 -12.45 10.02 -21.19
N ASP A 112 -11.31 10.07 -20.52
CA ASP A 112 -10.02 10.20 -21.16
C ASP A 112 -9.44 8.84 -21.64
N SER A 113 -8.21 8.83 -22.13
CA SER A 113 -7.57 7.58 -22.60
C SER A 113 -7.26 6.58 -21.48
N HIS A 114 -7.00 7.07 -20.27
CA HIS A 114 -6.73 6.28 -19.09
C HIS A 114 -8.04 5.64 -18.59
N ASP A 115 -9.10 6.43 -18.47
CA ASP A 115 -10.43 5.97 -18.05
C ASP A 115 -10.98 4.87 -18.96
N ARG A 116 -10.89 5.07 -20.29
CA ARG A 116 -11.27 4.05 -21.28
C ARG A 116 -10.39 2.80 -21.20
N SER A 117 -9.16 2.93 -20.72
CA SER A 117 -8.31 1.77 -20.47
C SER A 117 -8.76 1.02 -19.21
N ALA A 118 -9.12 1.72 -18.14
CA ALA A 118 -9.63 1.14 -16.91
C ALA A 118 -10.95 0.38 -17.14
N LEU A 119 -11.92 0.99 -17.82
CA LEU A 119 -13.18 0.34 -18.21
C LEU A 119 -12.98 -0.94 -19.03
N ARG A 120 -12.05 -0.92 -19.98
CA ARG A 120 -11.75 -2.11 -20.82
C ARG A 120 -11.10 -3.24 -20.02
N LEU A 121 -10.34 -2.92 -18.98
CA LEU A 121 -9.72 -3.91 -18.09
C LEU A 121 -10.72 -4.45 -17.06
N GLY A 122 -11.72 -3.64 -16.68
CA GLY A 122 -12.59 -3.88 -15.52
C GLY A 122 -11.84 -3.68 -14.20
N ALA A 123 -12.59 -3.56 -13.09
CA ALA A 123 -12.04 -3.31 -11.76
C ALA A 123 -10.92 -4.29 -11.38
N ARG A 124 -11.20 -5.60 -11.54
CA ARG A 124 -10.22 -6.66 -11.30
C ARG A 124 -8.93 -6.46 -12.09
N GLY A 125 -9.02 -6.31 -13.41
CA GLY A 125 -7.83 -6.19 -14.27
C GLY A 125 -7.04 -4.90 -14.02
N TYR A 126 -7.74 -3.82 -13.64
CA TYR A 126 -7.12 -2.56 -13.27
C TYR A 126 -6.38 -2.68 -11.94
N PHE A 127 -7.05 -3.06 -10.85
CA PHE A 127 -6.41 -3.14 -9.53
C PHE A 127 -5.33 -4.22 -9.45
N GLU A 128 -5.52 -5.39 -10.08
CA GLU A 128 -4.48 -6.41 -10.16
C GLU A 128 -3.21 -5.85 -10.80
N LYS A 129 -3.34 -5.04 -11.86
CA LYS A 129 -2.17 -4.41 -12.50
C LYS A 129 -1.46 -3.44 -11.54
N HIS A 130 -2.18 -2.56 -10.86
CA HIS A 130 -1.60 -1.63 -9.90
C HIS A 130 -0.91 -2.37 -8.74
N TYR A 131 -1.53 -3.45 -8.25
CA TYR A 131 -0.93 -4.32 -7.25
C TYR A 131 0.37 -4.98 -7.75
N GLN A 132 0.38 -5.52 -8.97
CA GLN A 132 1.59 -6.14 -9.54
C GLN A 132 2.73 -5.12 -9.70
N ASP A 133 2.42 -3.91 -10.17
CA ASP A 133 3.39 -2.83 -10.31
C ASP A 133 3.95 -2.42 -8.94
N TRP A 134 3.08 -2.33 -7.93
CA TRP A 134 3.46 -2.01 -6.55
C TRP A 134 4.37 -3.07 -5.92
N ILE A 135 4.05 -4.37 -6.10
CA ILE A 135 4.81 -5.47 -5.50
C ILE A 135 6.03 -5.90 -6.31
N ALA A 136 6.21 -5.37 -7.52
CA ALA A 136 7.32 -5.69 -8.43
C ALA A 136 8.71 -5.70 -7.76
N PRO A 137 9.06 -4.77 -6.85
CA PRO A 137 10.36 -4.79 -6.17
C PRO A 137 10.60 -6.06 -5.31
N TYR A 138 9.53 -6.76 -4.94
CA TYR A 138 9.52 -7.90 -4.03
C TYR A 138 8.92 -9.19 -4.61
N THR A 139 8.60 -9.22 -5.91
CA THR A 139 8.05 -10.40 -6.57
C THR A 139 8.87 -11.66 -6.29
N GLY A 140 8.21 -12.70 -5.76
CA GLY A 140 8.82 -13.99 -5.46
C GLY A 140 9.73 -14.02 -4.23
N GLN A 141 9.79 -12.95 -3.45
CA GLN A 141 10.67 -12.86 -2.28
C GLN A 141 9.94 -13.07 -0.94
N PHE A 142 8.62 -12.96 -0.90
CA PHE A 142 7.80 -13.21 0.29
C PHE A 142 6.43 -13.80 -0.07
N ASN A 143 5.69 -14.29 0.93
CA ASN A 143 4.30 -14.72 0.75
C ASN A 143 3.38 -13.51 0.90
N ASP A 144 2.71 -13.13 -0.17
CA ASP A 144 1.86 -11.95 -0.29
C ASP A 144 0.36 -12.27 -0.18
N ALA A 145 0.00 -13.46 0.33
CA ALA A 145 -1.38 -13.92 0.46
C ALA A 145 -2.31 -12.90 1.14
N ASP A 146 -1.88 -12.30 2.26
CA ASP A 146 -2.67 -11.31 2.99
C ASP A 146 -3.05 -10.09 2.11
N PHE A 147 -2.14 -9.62 1.27
CA PHE A 147 -2.42 -8.48 0.39
C PHE A 147 -3.31 -8.87 -0.80
N LYS A 148 -3.18 -10.10 -1.27
CA LYS A 148 -4.08 -10.63 -2.30
C LYS A 148 -5.51 -10.77 -1.78
N GLU A 149 -5.70 -11.21 -0.54
CA GLU A 149 -7.02 -11.27 0.08
C GLU A 149 -7.64 -9.87 0.15
N LYS A 150 -6.91 -8.88 0.66
CA LYS A 150 -7.35 -7.48 0.67
C LYS A 150 -7.67 -6.93 -0.72
N LEU A 151 -6.87 -7.29 -1.72
CA LEU A 151 -7.13 -6.89 -3.11
C LEU A 151 -8.45 -7.48 -3.63
N GLU A 152 -8.75 -8.74 -3.34
CA GLU A 152 -10.03 -9.35 -3.72
C GLU A 152 -11.20 -8.65 -3.01
N ASP A 153 -11.05 -8.27 -1.73
CA ASP A 153 -12.08 -7.51 -1.01
C ASP A 153 -12.38 -6.16 -1.71
N VAL A 154 -11.35 -5.45 -2.18
CA VAL A 154 -11.51 -4.20 -2.95
C VAL A 154 -12.22 -4.44 -4.29
N VAL A 155 -11.86 -5.53 -4.98
CA VAL A 155 -12.49 -5.90 -6.26
C VAL A 155 -13.96 -6.25 -6.06
N ASP A 156 -14.33 -6.94 -4.98
CA ASP A 156 -15.69 -7.36 -4.67
C ASP A 156 -16.61 -6.19 -4.26
N MET A 157 -16.03 -5.03 -3.88
CA MET A 157 -16.76 -3.80 -3.57
C MET A 157 -17.08 -2.95 -4.81
N CYS A 158 -16.55 -3.28 -5.99
CA CYS A 158 -16.84 -2.62 -7.27
C CYS A 158 -17.96 -3.32 -8.03
#